data_AF-A0A091W8H0-F1
#
_entry.id   AF-A0A091W8H0-F1
#
_cell.length_a   1.000
_cell.length_b   1.000
_cell.length_c   1.000
_cell.angle_alpha   90.00
_cell.angle_beta   90.00
_cell.angle_gamma   90.00
#
_symmetry.space_group_name_H-M   'P 1'
#
loop_
_entity.id
_entity.type
_entity.pdbx_description
1 polymer ?
#
loop_
_entity_poly.entity_id
_entity_poly.type
_entity_poly.pdbx_seq_one_letter_code
_entity_poly.pdbx_strand_id
1 'polypeptide(L)'
;ALLQLGQAFPSTSDYLQRGWQRLLEEGESCAECRPEECPAPRGCLAGTVLDACDCCWECANLEGDNPNHFYGKCGEHLECRLDAGDLQHGEVPEPQCACLSHLALCGSDGKTYAQICRFLEVARAHPDANLTVAHEGPCESEPQITSPPYDTWNITGQDVIFGCEVFAYPMASIEWRKDGMEMLLPGDDPHISVQFRGGPQKYEVTGWLQIQGVRVTDEGTYRCFARNRVGEVVALASLTVF
;
A
#
# COMPACT_ATOMS: atom_id res chain seq x y z
N ALA A 1 -22.00 -42.59 58.13
CA ALA A 1 -22.09 -41.13 57.87
C ALA A 1 -20.69 -40.62 57.56
N LEU A 2 -20.39 -40.43 56.28
CA LEU A 2 -19.16 -39.81 55.77
C LEU A 2 -19.55 -38.40 55.32
N LEU A 3 -18.95 -37.38 55.92
CA LEU A 3 -19.08 -35.98 55.48
C LEU A 3 -17.86 -35.66 54.60
N GLN A 4 -18.13 -35.38 53.32
CA GLN A 4 -17.24 -34.63 52.43
C GLN A 4 -17.46 -33.13 52.63
N LEU A 5 -16.44 -32.34 52.27
CA LEU A 5 -16.39 -31.00 51.66
C LEU A 5 -15.05 -30.40 52.10
N GLY A 6 -14.01 -30.24 51.26
CA GLY A 6 -14.01 -29.75 49.89
C GLY A 6 -13.21 -28.44 49.90
N GLN A 7 -11.88 -28.50 50.02
CA GLN A 7 -11.03 -27.33 49.80
C GLN A 7 -10.92 -27.15 48.29
N ALA A 8 -11.59 -26.11 47.78
CA ALA A 8 -11.45 -25.70 46.39
C ALA A 8 -10.02 -25.22 46.17
N PHE A 9 -9.26 -25.94 45.34
CA PHE A 9 -8.04 -25.42 44.76
C PHE A 9 -8.42 -24.30 43.80
N PRO A 10 -7.78 -23.12 43.86
CA PRO A 10 -8.05 -22.04 42.92
C PRO A 10 -7.74 -22.52 41.51
N SER A 11 -8.65 -22.23 40.57
CA SER A 11 -8.54 -22.65 39.18
C SER A 11 -7.33 -22.01 38.51
N THR A 12 -6.80 -22.64 37.47
CA THR A 12 -5.69 -22.15 36.64
C THR A 12 -5.93 -20.75 36.05
N SER A 13 -7.18 -20.27 36.02
CA SER A 13 -7.56 -18.90 35.65
C SER A 13 -7.07 -17.85 36.66
N ASP A 14 -7.03 -18.17 37.96
CA ASP A 14 -6.54 -17.26 39.00
C ASP A 14 -5.03 -17.06 38.96
N TYR A 15 -4.28 -18.02 38.40
CA TYR A 15 -2.84 -17.91 38.21
C TYR A 15 -2.47 -17.01 37.03
N LEU A 16 -3.22 -17.06 35.93
CA LEU A 16 -3.00 -16.20 34.76
C LEU A 16 -3.39 -14.74 35.05
N GLN A 17 -4.48 -14.51 35.80
CA GLN A 17 -4.91 -13.16 36.16
C GLN A 17 -3.92 -12.44 37.09
N ARG A 18 -3.21 -13.20 37.94
CA ARG A 18 -2.12 -12.68 38.81
C ARG A 18 -0.80 -12.44 38.09
N GLY A 19 -0.61 -12.99 36.89
CA GLY A 19 0.58 -12.71 36.07
C GLY A 19 0.53 -11.32 35.45
N TRP A 20 -0.62 -10.95 34.87
CA TRP A 20 -0.84 -9.61 34.32
C TRP A 20 -0.93 -8.53 35.40
N GLN A 21 -1.59 -8.82 36.53
CA GLN A 21 -1.62 -7.90 37.67
C GLN A 21 -0.25 -7.71 38.32
N ARG A 22 0.62 -8.73 38.37
CA ARG A 22 2.00 -8.55 38.82
C ARG A 22 2.84 -7.69 37.87
N LEU A 23 2.66 -7.82 36.56
CA LEU A 23 3.35 -6.96 35.59
C LEU A 23 2.84 -5.51 35.63
N LEU A 24 1.57 -5.31 36.01
CA LEU A 24 1.01 -3.99 36.31
C LEU A 24 1.51 -3.43 37.66
N GLU A 25 1.60 -4.26 38.72
CA GLU A 25 2.06 -3.86 40.06
C GLU A 25 3.60 -3.67 40.15
N GLU A 26 4.39 -4.42 39.36
CA GLU A 26 5.84 -4.21 39.22
C GLU A 26 6.17 -3.09 38.22
N GLY A 27 5.20 -2.66 37.41
CA GLY A 27 5.31 -1.55 36.45
C GLY A 27 5.01 -0.16 37.03
N GLU A 28 4.74 -0.03 38.33
CA GLU A 28 4.17 1.20 38.92
C GLU A 28 5.16 2.11 39.66
N SER A 29 6.47 1.99 39.46
CA SER A 29 7.35 3.10 39.81
C SER A 29 8.53 3.22 38.88
N CYS A 30 8.36 4.01 37.82
CA CYS A 30 9.49 4.65 37.19
C CYS A 30 10.28 5.41 38.27
N ALA A 31 11.58 5.17 38.33
CA ALA A 31 12.45 5.97 39.17
C ALA A 31 12.42 7.44 38.70
N GLU A 32 12.85 8.37 39.57
CA GLU A 32 12.98 9.77 39.18
C GLU A 32 13.89 9.90 37.96
N CYS A 33 13.39 10.54 36.91
CA CYS A 33 14.08 10.64 35.63
C CYS A 33 15.39 11.44 35.77
N ARG A 34 16.49 10.88 35.26
CA ARG A 34 17.80 11.53 35.17
C ARG A 34 18.24 11.60 33.71
N PRO A 35 17.86 12.66 32.96
CA PRO A 35 18.10 12.77 31.52
C PRO A 35 19.59 12.70 31.14
N GLU A 36 20.47 13.16 32.03
CA GLU A 36 21.93 13.13 31.86
C GLU A 36 22.54 11.74 31.85
N GLU A 37 21.86 10.74 32.42
CA GLU A 37 22.29 9.34 32.43
C GLU A 37 21.78 8.57 31.18
N CYS A 38 20.89 9.17 30.39
CA CYS A 38 20.28 8.52 29.24
C CYS A 38 21.29 8.33 28.08
N PRO A 39 21.36 7.14 27.47
CA PRO A 39 22.15 6.93 26.27
C PRO A 39 21.54 7.69 25.09
N ALA A 40 22.38 8.32 24.27
CA ALA A 40 21.92 8.98 23.05
C ALA A 40 21.61 7.93 21.97
N PRO A 41 20.37 7.85 21.47
CA PRO A 41 20.00 6.86 20.47
C PRO A 41 20.63 7.22 19.10
N ARG A 42 21.00 6.20 18.32
CA ARG A 42 21.69 6.37 17.03
C ARG A 42 21.02 5.52 15.95
N GLY A 43 20.92 6.07 14.74
CA GLY A 43 20.40 5.34 13.58
C GLY A 43 18.90 5.05 13.64
N CYS A 44 18.12 5.87 14.34
CA CYS A 44 16.68 5.64 14.49
C CYS A 44 15.91 6.03 13.23
N LEU A 45 15.64 5.05 12.37
CA LEU A 45 14.97 5.26 11.09
C LEU A 45 13.49 5.68 11.26
N ALA A 46 12.80 5.17 12.29
CA ALA A 46 11.44 5.60 12.63
C ALA A 46 11.38 6.87 13.51
N GLY A 47 12.54 7.51 13.75
CA GLY A 47 12.65 8.62 14.69
C GLY A 47 12.79 8.13 16.12
N THR A 48 12.68 9.05 17.07
CA THR A 48 12.85 8.76 18.49
C THR A 48 11.56 8.94 19.26
N VAL A 49 11.36 8.09 20.25
CA VAL A 49 10.24 8.16 21.20
C VAL A 49 10.81 8.17 22.61
N LEU A 50 10.03 8.67 23.57
CA LEU A 50 10.38 8.48 24.96
C LEU A 50 10.07 7.03 25.38
N ASP A 51 10.91 6.49 26.26
CA ASP A 51 10.73 5.19 26.91
C ASP A 51 9.38 5.07 27.63
N ALA A 52 9.12 3.90 28.22
CA ALA A 52 7.88 3.65 28.97
C ALA A 52 7.71 4.55 30.21
N CYS A 53 8.80 5.15 30.70
CA CYS A 53 8.84 6.04 31.85
C CYS A 53 8.87 7.53 31.48
N ASP A 54 8.72 7.85 30.19
CA ASP A 54 8.81 9.19 29.62
C ASP A 54 10.12 9.94 29.98
N CYS A 55 11.24 9.21 30.11
CA CYS A 55 12.52 9.77 30.54
C CYS A 55 13.57 9.82 29.43
N CYS A 56 14.02 8.66 28.95
CA CYS A 56 15.09 8.56 27.97
C CYS A 56 14.53 8.48 26.54
N TRP A 57 15.29 9.02 25.58
CA TRP A 57 14.99 8.88 24.16
C TRP A 57 15.48 7.54 23.63
N GLU A 58 14.59 6.79 23.01
CA GLU A 58 14.87 5.50 22.37
C GLU A 58 14.47 5.55 20.89
N CYS A 59 15.02 4.62 20.10
CA CYS A 59 14.57 4.48 18.72
C CYS A 59 13.14 3.94 18.71
N ALA A 60 12.30 4.57 17.90
CA ALA A 60 10.93 4.11 17.71
C ALA A 60 10.88 2.88 16.78
N ASN A 61 9.80 2.12 16.88
CA ASN A 61 9.59 0.95 16.03
C ASN A 61 9.19 1.35 14.60
N LEU A 62 9.71 0.62 13.62
CA LEU A 62 9.42 0.80 12.20
C LEU A 62 8.09 0.14 11.82
N GLU A 63 7.58 0.49 10.64
CA GLU A 63 6.42 -0.20 10.06
C GLU A 63 6.75 -1.67 9.77
N GLY A 64 5.86 -2.58 10.20
CA GLY A 64 6.03 -4.02 9.99
C GLY A 64 7.16 -4.68 10.80
N ASP A 65 7.70 -3.99 11.82
CA ASP A 65 8.79 -4.52 12.65
C ASP A 65 8.36 -5.77 13.46
N ASN A 66 9.31 -6.67 13.73
CA ASN A 66 9.04 -8.01 14.25
C ASN A 66 8.64 -7.98 15.75
N PRO A 67 7.56 -8.67 16.14
CA PRO A 67 7.02 -8.65 17.50
C PRO A 67 7.89 -9.26 18.59
N ASN A 68 8.96 -9.99 18.24
CA ASN A 68 9.93 -10.50 19.22
C ASN A 68 10.77 -9.40 19.92
N HIS A 69 10.59 -8.13 19.55
CA HIS A 69 11.23 -6.98 20.18
C HIS A 69 10.28 -5.77 20.31
N PHE A 70 9.01 -5.98 20.63
CA PHE A 70 8.08 -4.87 20.91
C PHE A 70 8.36 -4.25 22.30
N TYR A 71 9.43 -3.45 22.39
CA TYR A 71 9.85 -2.77 23.62
C TYR A 71 9.62 -1.25 23.61
N GLY A 72 8.85 -0.71 22.65
CA GLY A 72 8.76 0.73 22.46
C GLY A 72 7.52 1.23 21.73
N LYS A 73 7.36 2.55 21.72
CA LYS A 73 6.29 3.25 20.99
C LYS A 73 6.61 3.28 19.49
N CYS A 74 5.57 3.25 18.66
CA CYS A 74 5.73 3.44 17.22
C CYS A 74 6.26 4.84 16.90
N GLY A 75 7.00 4.96 15.80
CA GLY A 75 7.55 6.24 15.37
C GLY A 75 6.51 7.28 14.96
N GLU A 76 7.00 8.48 14.63
CA GLU A 76 6.16 9.55 14.12
C GLU A 76 5.41 9.09 12.86
N HIS A 77 4.12 9.44 12.75
CA HIS A 77 3.20 9.01 11.71
C HIS A 77 2.88 7.50 11.66
N LEU A 78 3.28 6.74 12.68
CA LEU A 78 2.92 5.33 12.82
C LEU A 78 1.91 5.13 13.96
N GLU A 79 1.06 4.13 13.81
CA GLU A 79 0.08 3.67 14.80
C GLU A 79 0.35 2.21 15.13
N CYS A 80 0.21 1.84 16.40
CA CYS A 80 0.26 0.46 16.82
C CYS A 80 -1.09 -0.22 16.53
N ARG A 81 -1.09 -1.25 15.69
CA ARG A 81 -2.25 -2.08 15.35
C ARG A 81 -2.02 -3.51 15.79
N LEU A 82 -3.10 -4.14 16.28
CA LEU A 82 -3.11 -5.55 16.65
C LEU A 82 -3.72 -6.32 15.48
N ASP A 83 -2.93 -7.15 14.81
CA ASP A 83 -3.48 -8.03 13.78
C ASP A 83 -4.11 -9.26 14.44
N ALA A 84 -5.43 -9.36 14.34
CA ALA A 84 -6.22 -10.46 14.90
C ALA A 84 -6.74 -11.42 13.82
N GLY A 85 -6.33 -11.25 12.57
CA GLY A 85 -6.90 -11.96 11.41
C GLY A 85 -6.70 -13.48 11.41
N ASP A 86 -5.59 -13.96 11.94
CA ASP A 86 -5.16 -15.37 11.86
C ASP A 86 -5.04 -16.07 13.22
N LEU A 87 -5.64 -15.53 14.27
CA LEU A 87 -5.47 -16.09 15.63
C LEU A 87 -6.19 -17.43 15.79
N GLN A 88 -5.41 -18.47 16.08
CA GLN A 88 -5.96 -19.71 16.64
C GLN A 88 -6.41 -19.51 18.10
N HIS A 89 -7.25 -20.40 18.60
CA HIS A 89 -7.84 -20.28 19.94
C HIS A 89 -6.76 -20.27 21.03
N GLY A 90 -6.51 -19.11 21.63
CA GLY A 90 -5.50 -18.91 22.68
C GLY A 90 -4.25 -18.15 22.25
N GLU A 91 -4.14 -17.73 20.99
CA GLU A 91 -3.07 -16.85 20.52
C GLU A 91 -3.37 -15.38 20.88
N VAL A 92 -2.34 -14.66 21.31
CA VAL A 92 -2.40 -13.22 21.62
C VAL A 92 -1.94 -12.47 20.37
N PRO A 93 -2.73 -11.51 19.84
CA PRO A 93 -2.33 -10.74 18.66
C PRO A 93 -1.05 -9.96 18.92
N GLU A 94 -0.14 -10.04 17.96
CA GLU A 94 1.13 -9.34 18.00
C GLU A 94 0.94 -7.88 17.54
N PRO A 95 1.39 -6.88 18.33
CA PRO A 95 1.32 -5.48 17.94
C PRO A 95 2.33 -5.16 16.83
N GLN A 96 1.86 -4.48 15.78
CA GLN A 96 2.66 -4.02 14.66
C GLN A 96 2.44 -2.53 14.41
N CYS A 97 3.50 -1.80 14.12
CA CYS A 97 3.36 -0.40 13.69
C CYS A 97 2.92 -0.35 12.22
N ALA A 98 1.94 0.50 11.94
CA ALA A 98 1.40 0.75 10.60
C ALA A 98 1.38 2.25 10.33
N CYS A 99 1.68 2.67 9.09
CA CYS A 99 1.63 4.09 8.75
C CYS A 99 0.21 4.65 8.78
N LEU A 100 0.06 5.83 9.36
CA LEU A 100 -1.22 6.54 9.45
C LEU A 100 -1.70 7.07 8.10
N SER A 101 -0.79 7.33 7.16
CA SER A 101 -1.11 7.86 5.84
C SER A 101 -0.63 6.91 4.76
N HIS A 102 -1.50 6.67 3.77
CA HIS A 102 -1.18 5.92 2.55
C HIS A 102 -1.07 6.86 1.32
N LEU A 103 -0.91 8.16 1.55
CA LEU A 103 -0.76 9.13 0.48
C LEU A 103 0.69 9.14 -0.02
N ALA A 104 0.85 8.87 -1.31
CA ALA A 104 2.12 9.04 -1.98
C ALA A 104 2.58 10.51 -1.95
N LEU A 105 3.88 10.72 -2.00
CA LEU A 105 4.50 12.05 -2.00
C LEU A 105 5.74 12.07 -2.91
N CYS A 106 6.06 13.25 -3.43
CA CYS A 106 7.24 13.46 -4.25
C CYS A 106 8.35 14.06 -3.39
N GLY A 107 9.50 13.39 -3.35
CA GLY A 107 10.69 13.91 -2.68
C GLY A 107 11.42 14.97 -3.52
N SER A 108 12.24 15.78 -2.87
CA SER A 108 13.14 16.73 -3.52
C SER A 108 14.18 16.07 -4.43
N ASP A 109 14.33 14.75 -4.32
CA ASP A 109 15.16 13.91 -5.19
C ASP A 109 14.43 13.43 -6.46
N GLY A 110 13.18 13.86 -6.67
CA GLY A 110 12.36 13.47 -7.82
C GLY A 110 11.85 12.01 -7.74
N LYS A 111 11.91 11.39 -6.56
CA LYS A 111 11.36 10.04 -6.34
C LYS A 111 10.00 10.09 -5.67
N THR A 112 9.10 9.24 -6.15
CA THR A 112 7.82 8.99 -5.49
C THR A 112 8.02 8.03 -4.33
N TYR A 113 7.56 8.43 -3.15
CA TYR A 113 7.49 7.58 -1.97
C TYR A 113 6.04 7.16 -1.77
N ALA A 114 5.80 5.88 -1.48
CA ALA A 114 4.46 5.32 -1.33
C ALA A 114 3.66 5.99 -0.20
N GLN A 115 4.35 6.38 0.88
CA GLN A 115 3.78 7.07 2.03
C GLN A 115 4.85 7.81 2.84
N ILE A 116 4.39 8.69 3.76
CA ILE A 116 5.26 9.54 4.59
C ILE A 116 6.24 8.74 5.45
N CYS A 117 5.82 7.59 6.00
CA CYS A 117 6.70 6.78 6.85
C CYS A 117 7.92 6.27 6.08
N ARG A 118 7.74 5.85 4.82
CA ARG A 118 8.84 5.41 3.95
C ARG A 118 9.77 6.57 3.57
N PHE A 119 9.21 7.76 3.35
CA PHE A 119 10.01 8.96 3.09
C PHE A 119 10.90 9.32 4.29
N LEU A 120 10.32 9.34 5.50
CA LEU A 120 11.05 9.68 6.73
C LEU A 120 12.14 8.66 7.05
N GLU A 121 11.88 7.38 6.83
CA GLU A 121 12.88 6.31 6.97
C GLU A 121 14.11 6.59 6.10
N VAL A 122 13.91 6.91 4.81
CA VAL A 122 14.99 7.20 3.86
C VAL A 122 15.71 8.51 4.21
N ALA A 123 14.96 9.54 4.58
CA ALA A 123 15.51 10.85 4.98
C ALA A 123 16.41 10.72 6.23
N ARG A 124 16.00 9.92 7.22
CA ARG A 124 16.77 9.68 8.45
C ARG A 124 17.96 8.74 8.23
N ALA A 125 17.84 7.78 7.29
CA ALA A 125 18.96 6.94 6.90
C ALA A 125 20.09 7.73 6.22
N HIS A 126 19.76 8.82 5.53
CA HIS A 126 20.71 9.62 4.75
C HIS A 126 20.57 11.12 5.07
N PRO A 127 20.95 11.57 6.28
CA PRO A 127 20.78 12.95 6.71
C PRO A 127 21.54 13.96 5.82
N ASP A 128 22.68 13.55 5.26
CA ASP A 128 23.50 14.39 4.38
C ASP A 128 22.82 14.68 3.02
N ALA A 129 21.78 13.93 2.65
CA ALA A 129 21.05 14.10 1.39
C ALA A 129 20.11 15.32 1.39
N ASN A 130 19.81 15.92 2.56
CA ASN A 130 18.86 17.04 2.70
C ASN A 130 17.52 16.79 1.99
N LEU A 131 17.00 15.57 2.12
CA LEU A 131 15.77 15.16 1.46
C LEU A 131 14.56 15.86 2.10
N THR A 132 13.78 16.59 1.30
CA THR A 132 12.55 17.27 1.73
C THR A 132 11.36 16.83 0.88
N VAL A 133 10.14 17.07 1.37
CA VAL A 133 8.93 16.82 0.59
C VAL A 133 8.77 17.95 -0.42
N ALA A 134 8.79 17.64 -1.72
CA ALA A 134 8.57 18.61 -2.78
C ALA A 134 7.08 18.97 -2.88
N HIS A 135 6.20 17.97 -2.92
CA HIS A 135 4.75 18.14 -2.85
C HIS A 135 4.04 16.82 -2.50
N GLU A 136 2.76 16.91 -2.15
CA GLU A 136 1.88 15.75 -1.98
C GLU A 136 1.53 15.11 -3.34
N GLY A 137 1.37 13.80 -3.35
CA GLY A 137 1.15 13.00 -4.56
C GLY A 137 2.45 12.50 -5.21
N PRO A 138 2.36 11.58 -6.17
CA PRO A 138 3.52 11.06 -6.90
C PRO A 138 4.29 12.17 -7.62
N CYS A 139 5.58 11.95 -7.87
CA CYS A 139 6.31 12.78 -8.82
C CYS A 139 5.73 12.63 -10.23
N GLU A 140 5.85 13.67 -11.03
CA GLU A 140 5.39 13.64 -12.41
C GLU A 140 6.22 12.67 -13.25
N SER A 141 5.54 11.77 -13.97
CA SER A 141 6.18 10.78 -14.83
C SER A 141 5.39 10.58 -16.11
N GLU A 142 6.04 10.01 -17.12
CA GLU A 142 5.32 9.46 -18.27
C GLU A 142 4.32 8.39 -17.78
N PRO A 143 3.21 8.18 -18.50
CA PRO A 143 2.23 7.16 -18.12
C PRO A 143 2.89 5.77 -18.16
N GLN A 144 2.49 4.89 -17.25
CA GLN A 144 2.98 3.52 -17.16
C GLN A 144 1.81 2.56 -17.32
N ILE A 145 1.88 1.66 -18.29
CA ILE A 145 0.86 0.64 -18.51
C ILE A 145 1.05 -0.44 -17.44
N THR A 146 0.12 -0.51 -16.49
CA THR A 146 0.14 -1.48 -15.40
C THR A 146 -0.48 -2.81 -15.83
N SER A 147 -1.52 -2.76 -16.67
CA SER A 147 -2.15 -3.93 -17.27
C SER A 147 -2.39 -3.67 -18.77
N PRO A 148 -1.60 -4.29 -19.66
CA PRO A 148 -1.80 -4.13 -21.10
C PRO A 148 -3.02 -4.93 -21.58
N PRO A 149 -3.61 -4.58 -22.74
CA PRO A 149 -4.60 -5.43 -23.36
C PRO A 149 -4.01 -6.76 -23.81
N TYR A 150 -4.84 -7.80 -23.79
CA TYR A 150 -4.43 -9.16 -24.12
C TYR A 150 -4.90 -9.55 -25.51
N ASP A 151 -4.06 -10.33 -26.20
CA ASP A 151 -4.44 -10.96 -27.46
C ASP A 151 -5.67 -11.85 -27.27
N THR A 152 -6.64 -11.70 -28.17
CA THR A 152 -7.95 -12.37 -28.09
C THR A 152 -8.25 -13.08 -29.39
N TRP A 153 -8.75 -14.31 -29.27
CA TRP A 153 -9.35 -15.05 -30.37
C TRP A 153 -10.85 -15.20 -30.12
N ASN A 154 -11.66 -14.91 -31.13
CA ASN A 154 -13.11 -15.01 -31.00
C ASN A 154 -13.77 -15.50 -32.29
N ILE A 155 -15.01 -15.99 -32.22
CA ILE A 155 -15.82 -16.31 -33.39
C ILE A 155 -16.71 -15.14 -33.79
N THR A 156 -17.08 -15.09 -35.06
CA THR A 156 -17.99 -14.06 -35.57
C THR A 156 -19.30 -13.98 -34.78
N GLY A 157 -19.76 -12.75 -34.51
CA GLY A 157 -20.99 -12.45 -33.79
C GLY A 157 -20.88 -12.41 -32.26
N GLN A 158 -19.73 -12.75 -31.67
CA GLN A 158 -19.47 -12.57 -30.23
C GLN A 158 -18.89 -11.18 -29.92
N ASP A 159 -18.99 -10.76 -28.66
CA ASP A 159 -18.45 -9.49 -28.19
C ASP A 159 -17.01 -9.66 -27.68
N VAL A 160 -16.17 -8.65 -27.91
CA VAL A 160 -14.78 -8.58 -27.40
C VAL A 160 -14.57 -7.29 -26.63
N ILE A 161 -13.81 -7.37 -25.55
CA ILE A 161 -13.41 -6.21 -24.74
C ILE A 161 -11.90 -6.25 -24.53
N PHE A 162 -11.21 -5.20 -24.96
CA PHE A 162 -9.81 -4.95 -24.59
C PHE A 162 -9.76 -3.96 -23.43
N GLY A 163 -9.00 -4.28 -22.39
CA GLY A 163 -8.74 -3.40 -21.25
C GLY A 163 -7.29 -2.92 -21.24
N CYS A 164 -7.07 -1.66 -20.89
CA CYS A 164 -5.76 -1.07 -20.76
C CYS A 164 -5.73 -0.22 -19.49
N GLU A 165 -4.99 -0.67 -18.47
CA GLU A 165 -4.84 0.02 -17.19
C GLU A 165 -3.50 0.75 -17.17
N VAL A 166 -3.55 2.00 -16.74
CA VAL A 166 -2.43 2.92 -16.80
C VAL A 166 -2.34 3.68 -15.50
N PHE A 167 -1.15 3.68 -14.90
CA PHE A 167 -0.78 4.60 -13.84
C PHE A 167 -0.17 5.86 -14.44
N ALA A 168 -0.67 7.04 -14.07
CA ALA A 168 -0.14 8.31 -14.58
C ALA A 168 -0.35 9.46 -13.59
N TYR A 169 0.74 10.18 -13.29
CA TYR A 169 0.66 11.48 -12.64
C TYR A 169 1.47 12.50 -13.46
N PRO A 170 0.84 13.55 -14.01
CA PRO A 170 -0.61 13.82 -14.02
C PRO A 170 -1.41 12.76 -14.80
N MET A 171 -2.72 12.73 -14.55
CA MET A 171 -3.67 11.81 -15.20
C MET A 171 -3.51 11.82 -16.73
N ALA A 172 -3.45 10.62 -17.31
CA ALA A 172 -3.31 10.43 -18.74
C ALA A 172 -4.66 10.36 -19.46
N SER A 173 -4.68 10.76 -20.73
CA SER A 173 -5.74 10.41 -21.67
C SER A 173 -5.45 9.05 -22.29
N ILE A 174 -6.47 8.22 -22.49
CA ILE A 174 -6.37 6.95 -23.21
C ILE A 174 -7.10 7.04 -24.54
N GLU A 175 -6.39 6.69 -25.61
CA GLU A 175 -6.89 6.65 -26.98
C GLU A 175 -6.68 5.26 -27.58
N TRP A 176 -7.64 4.80 -28.38
CA TRP A 176 -7.54 3.52 -29.07
C TRP A 176 -7.43 3.71 -30.57
N ARG A 177 -6.57 2.92 -31.21
CA ARG A 177 -6.43 2.88 -32.67
C ARG A 177 -6.35 1.43 -33.15
N LYS A 178 -6.76 1.21 -34.39
CA LYS A 178 -6.54 -0.06 -35.09
C LYS A 178 -5.42 0.12 -36.12
N ASP A 179 -4.51 -0.84 -36.20
CA ASP A 179 -3.41 -0.85 -37.15
C ASP A 179 -3.91 -0.70 -38.59
N GLY A 180 -3.22 0.13 -39.37
CA GLY A 180 -3.62 0.47 -40.74
C GLY A 180 -4.69 1.58 -40.83
N MET A 181 -5.18 2.10 -39.70
CA MET A 181 -6.04 3.27 -39.63
C MET A 181 -5.45 4.34 -38.72
N GLU A 182 -5.34 5.56 -39.24
CA GLU A 182 -4.92 6.75 -38.46
C GLU A 182 -6.03 7.32 -37.58
N MET A 183 -7.26 6.82 -37.74
CA MET A 183 -8.44 7.31 -37.03
C MET A 183 -8.52 6.74 -35.61
N LEU A 184 -8.93 7.58 -34.67
CA LEU A 184 -9.26 7.19 -33.30
C LEU A 184 -10.55 6.36 -33.27
N LEU A 185 -10.56 5.27 -32.51
CA LEU A 185 -11.78 4.51 -32.22
C LEU A 185 -12.65 5.25 -31.20
N PRO A 186 -13.99 5.15 -31.28
CA PRO A 186 -14.77 4.26 -32.17
C PRO A 186 -14.94 4.77 -33.61
N GLY A 187 -14.54 6.01 -33.92
CA GLY A 187 -14.78 6.62 -35.23
C GLY A 187 -16.28 6.73 -35.56
N ASP A 188 -16.66 6.33 -36.77
CA ASP A 188 -18.05 6.28 -37.24
C ASP A 188 -18.68 4.87 -37.13
N ASP A 189 -18.00 3.91 -36.48
CA ASP A 189 -18.47 2.52 -36.40
C ASP A 189 -19.43 2.32 -35.22
N PRO A 190 -20.72 2.01 -35.45
CA PRO A 190 -21.71 1.87 -34.40
C PRO A 190 -21.55 0.60 -33.55
N HIS A 191 -20.81 -0.42 -34.00
CA HIS A 191 -20.59 -1.63 -33.20
C HIS A 191 -19.34 -1.54 -32.32
N ILE A 192 -18.55 -0.46 -32.42
CA ILE A 192 -17.39 -0.21 -31.57
C ILE A 192 -17.72 0.86 -30.54
N SER A 193 -17.30 0.65 -29.30
CA SER A 193 -17.41 1.66 -28.24
C SER A 193 -16.13 1.73 -27.41
N VAL A 194 -15.76 2.94 -27.01
CA VAL A 194 -14.62 3.20 -26.14
C VAL A 194 -15.12 3.88 -24.87
N GLN A 195 -14.66 3.40 -23.73
CA GLN A 195 -14.93 4.01 -22.43
C GLN A 195 -13.61 4.23 -21.69
N PHE A 196 -13.54 5.31 -20.92
CA PHE A 196 -12.44 5.55 -19.99
C PHE A 196 -13.02 5.91 -18.63
N ARG A 197 -12.46 5.36 -17.55
CA ARG A 197 -12.79 5.74 -16.17
C ARG A 197 -11.53 5.73 -15.30
N GLY A 198 -11.61 6.37 -14.14
CA GLY A 198 -10.59 6.20 -13.11
C GLY A 198 -10.44 4.72 -12.75
N GLY A 199 -9.19 4.30 -12.54
CA GLY A 199 -8.84 2.93 -12.17
C GLY A 199 -9.22 2.60 -10.73
N PRO A 200 -8.93 1.36 -10.28
CA PRO A 200 -9.23 0.91 -8.92
C PRO A 200 -8.42 1.67 -7.86
N GLN A 201 -7.22 2.17 -8.21
CA GLN A 201 -6.36 2.93 -7.30
C GLN A 201 -6.21 4.40 -7.69
N LYS A 202 -5.67 5.21 -6.78
CA LYS A 202 -5.37 6.63 -7.05
C LYS A 202 -4.35 6.73 -8.17
N TYR A 203 -4.55 7.71 -9.06
CA TYR A 203 -3.66 7.98 -10.19
C TYR A 203 -3.63 6.87 -11.25
N GLU A 204 -4.56 5.91 -11.16
CA GLU A 204 -4.81 4.95 -12.23
C GLU A 204 -6.01 5.39 -13.08
N VAL A 205 -5.95 5.02 -14.35
CA VAL A 205 -7.02 5.19 -15.33
C VAL A 205 -7.11 3.92 -16.16
N THR A 206 -8.32 3.47 -16.43
CA THR A 206 -8.57 2.28 -17.27
C THR A 206 -9.37 2.69 -18.49
N GLY A 207 -8.88 2.26 -19.65
CA GLY A 207 -9.55 2.40 -20.94
C GLY A 207 -10.04 1.05 -21.44
N TRP A 208 -11.31 0.98 -21.86
CA TRP A 208 -11.91 -0.20 -22.47
C TRP A 208 -12.31 0.08 -23.90
N LEU A 209 -11.95 -0.83 -24.80
CA LEU A 209 -12.43 -0.89 -26.17
C LEU A 209 -13.33 -2.12 -26.31
N GLN A 210 -14.61 -1.91 -26.58
CA GLN A 210 -15.59 -2.97 -26.80
C GLN A 210 -15.99 -3.02 -28.28
N ILE A 211 -15.96 -4.21 -28.86
CA ILE A 211 -16.42 -4.52 -30.21
C ILE A 211 -17.59 -5.48 -30.07
N GLN A 212 -18.78 -5.05 -30.47
CA GLN A 212 -20.01 -5.84 -30.40
C GLN A 212 -20.21 -6.62 -31.69
N GLY A 213 -20.57 -7.91 -31.58
CA GLY A 213 -20.85 -8.73 -32.75
C GLY A 213 -19.69 -8.76 -33.77
N VAL A 214 -18.52 -9.20 -33.31
CA VAL A 214 -17.25 -9.18 -34.06
C VAL A 214 -17.41 -9.74 -35.47
N ARG A 215 -16.82 -9.04 -36.45
CA ARG A 215 -16.79 -9.38 -37.87
C ARG A 215 -15.37 -9.77 -38.28
N VAL A 216 -15.24 -10.51 -39.38
CA VAL A 216 -13.92 -10.83 -39.95
C VAL A 216 -13.13 -9.56 -40.31
N THR A 217 -13.82 -8.47 -40.66
CA THR A 217 -13.18 -7.16 -40.92
C THR A 217 -12.62 -6.48 -39.67
N ASP A 218 -13.05 -6.90 -38.48
CA ASP A 218 -12.55 -6.38 -37.20
C ASP A 218 -11.22 -7.01 -36.81
N GLU A 219 -10.82 -8.12 -37.43
CA GLU A 219 -9.50 -8.73 -37.28
C GLU A 219 -8.36 -7.72 -37.49
N GLY A 220 -7.34 -7.80 -36.64
CA GLY A 220 -6.16 -6.95 -36.71
C GLY A 220 -5.57 -6.62 -35.34
N THR A 221 -4.60 -5.72 -35.34
CA THR A 221 -3.91 -5.27 -34.12
C THR A 221 -4.50 -3.95 -33.64
N TYR A 222 -4.79 -3.86 -32.35
CA TYR A 222 -5.31 -2.69 -31.66
C TYR A 222 -4.23 -2.12 -30.75
N ARG A 223 -4.17 -0.79 -30.67
CA ARG A 223 -3.21 -0.05 -29.86
C ARG A 223 -3.93 0.82 -28.84
N CYS A 224 -3.53 0.68 -27.58
CA CYS A 224 -3.87 1.60 -26.51
C CYS A 224 -2.74 2.63 -26.40
N PHE A 225 -3.03 3.89 -26.67
CA PHE A 225 -2.14 5.02 -26.46
C PHE A 225 -2.52 5.72 -25.17
N ALA A 226 -1.56 5.84 -24.25
CA ALA A 226 -1.75 6.58 -23.01
C ALA A 226 -0.78 7.77 -22.98
N ARG A 227 -1.32 8.98 -22.82
CA ARG A 227 -0.56 10.23 -22.95
C ARG A 227 -0.84 11.19 -21.81
N ASN A 228 0.19 11.81 -21.27
CA ASN A 228 0.08 12.97 -20.39
C ASN A 228 1.02 14.09 -20.84
N ARG A 229 1.22 15.12 -20.01
CA ARG A 229 2.11 16.24 -20.33
C ARG A 229 3.60 15.90 -20.31
N VAL A 230 3.97 14.78 -19.70
CA VAL A 230 5.36 14.34 -19.54
C VAL A 230 5.76 13.45 -20.71
N GLY A 231 4.87 12.55 -21.15
CA GLY A 231 5.14 11.67 -22.30
C GLY A 231 3.97 10.79 -22.71
N GLU A 232 4.28 9.74 -23.46
CA GLU A 232 3.33 8.82 -24.08
C GLU A 232 3.87 7.39 -24.06
N VAL A 233 2.98 6.42 -23.81
CA VAL A 233 3.28 4.98 -23.83
C VAL A 233 2.20 4.24 -24.62
N VAL A 234 2.57 3.11 -25.23
CA VAL A 234 1.69 2.33 -26.10
C VAL A 234 1.74 0.85 -25.75
N ALA A 235 0.57 0.20 -25.71
CA ALA A 235 0.45 -1.26 -25.68
C ALA A 235 -0.39 -1.77 -26.85
N LEU A 236 -0.14 -3.01 -27.24
CA LEU A 236 -0.76 -3.67 -28.40
C LEU A 236 -1.54 -4.91 -27.96
N ALA A 237 -2.62 -5.21 -28.67
CA ALA A 237 -3.32 -6.49 -28.60
C ALA A 237 -3.86 -6.88 -29.97
N SER A 238 -3.82 -8.17 -30.28
CA SER A 238 -4.27 -8.72 -31.56
C SER A 238 -5.64 -9.40 -31.39
N LEU A 239 -6.56 -9.12 -32.32
CA LEU A 239 -7.84 -9.81 -32.45
C LEU A 239 -7.74 -10.78 -33.63
N THR A 240 -7.98 -12.07 -33.40
CA THR A 240 -8.13 -13.11 -34.44
C THR A 240 -9.58 -13.59 -34.49
N VAL A 241 -10.16 -13.70 -35.69
CA VAL A 241 -11.60 -14.00 -35.85
C VAL A 241 -11.82 -15.30 -36.65
N PHE A 242 -12.66 -16.20 -36.11
CA PHE A 242 -13.02 -17.49 -36.72
C PHE A 242 -14.48 -17.57 -37.20
#